data_AF-A0A0H5DNZ0-F1
#
_entry.id   AF-A0A0H5DNZ0-F1
#
_cell.length_a   1.000
_cell.length_b   1.000
_cell.length_c   1.000
_cell.angle_alpha   90.00
_cell.angle_beta   90.00
_cell.angle_gamma   90.00
#
_symmetry.space_group_name_H-M   'P 1'
#
loop_
_entity.id
_entity.type
_entity.pdbx_description
1 polymer ?
#
loop_
_entity_poly.entity_id
_entity_poly.type
_entity_poly.pdbx_seq_one_letter_code
_entity_poly.pdbx_strand_id
1 'polypeptide(L)'
;MTATTREAAKTLIHVGFRRGSHAEEILLLLRQLSPAEFRWFEDRSGVETATDVSAKTKEEAIENARKVFKLASFRTLKCGFRYTLPERDEHGMNALFFQMKASLLSPNGIYFDEEMGHNCFVQNMSLEAKKLLTQLNKENRL
;
A
#
# COMPACT_ATOMS: atom_id res chain seq x y z
N MET A 1 -12.02 2.12 34.21
CA MET A 1 -12.88 2.09 33.01
C MET A 1 -12.01 2.42 31.81
N THR A 2 -11.34 1.41 31.27
CA THR A 2 -10.37 1.55 30.17
C THR A 2 -11.14 1.66 28.88
N ALA A 3 -11.14 2.87 28.30
CA ALA A 3 -11.62 3.10 26.96
C ALA A 3 -10.86 2.16 26.01
N THR A 4 -11.58 1.20 25.45
CA THR A 4 -11.14 0.41 24.30
C THR A 4 -11.07 1.40 23.13
N THR A 5 -9.95 2.10 23.01
CA THR A 5 -9.64 2.91 21.83
C THR A 5 -9.75 1.95 20.66
N ARG A 6 -10.83 2.07 19.87
CA ARG A 6 -10.88 1.57 18.50
C ARG A 6 -9.52 1.89 17.90
N GLU A 7 -8.69 0.87 17.66
CA GLU A 7 -7.44 1.02 16.92
C GLU A 7 -7.76 1.93 15.74
N ALA A 8 -7.18 3.14 15.72
CA ALA A 8 -7.38 4.07 14.61
C ALA A 8 -7.16 3.25 13.34
N ALA A 9 -8.19 3.13 12.51
CA ALA A 9 -8.20 2.19 11.39
C ALA A 9 -6.98 2.48 10.52
N LYS A 10 -5.97 1.61 10.64
CA LYS A 10 -4.64 1.83 10.08
C LYS A 10 -4.77 1.73 8.57
N THR A 11 -4.78 2.86 7.88
CA THR A 11 -5.06 2.89 6.43
C THR A 11 -3.95 2.16 5.69
N LEU A 12 -4.31 1.20 4.85
CA LEU A 12 -3.34 0.47 4.04
C LEU A 12 -2.89 1.34 2.87
N ILE A 13 -1.61 1.72 2.86
CA ILE A 13 -1.02 2.59 1.84
C ILE A 13 -0.47 1.77 0.69
N HIS A 14 0.37 0.78 0.98
CA HIS A 14 1.00 -0.04 -0.03
C HIS A 14 1.33 -1.44 0.46
N VAL A 15 1.75 -2.28 -0.48
CA VAL A 15 2.04 -3.69 -0.24
C VAL A 15 3.39 -4.04 -0.85
N GLY A 16 4.13 -4.88 -0.15
CA GLY A 16 5.36 -5.49 -0.65
C GLY A 16 5.45 -6.95 -0.25
N PHE A 17 6.52 -7.57 -0.68
CA PHE A 17 6.85 -8.96 -0.39
C PHE A 17 8.33 -9.07 -0.08
N ARG A 18 8.68 -9.97 0.83
CA ARG A 18 10.06 -10.38 1.09
C ARG A 18 10.14 -11.89 1.20
N ARG A 19 11.32 -12.45 0.96
CA ARG A 19 11.61 -13.87 1.18
C ARG A 19 11.94 -14.12 2.65
N GLY A 20 11.33 -15.15 3.22
CA GLY A 20 11.60 -15.66 4.56
C GLY A 20 12.77 -16.64 4.58
N SER A 21 13.08 -17.16 5.76
CA SER A 21 14.23 -18.05 6.00
C SER A 21 14.10 -19.40 5.30
N HIS A 22 12.87 -19.86 5.04
CA HIS A 22 12.57 -21.13 4.36
C HIS A 22 12.10 -20.92 2.92
N ALA A 23 12.51 -19.80 2.29
CA ALA A 23 12.11 -19.42 0.95
C ALA A 23 10.62 -19.14 0.76
N GLU A 24 9.85 -19.02 1.84
CA GLU A 24 8.48 -18.58 1.79
C GLU A 24 8.38 -17.09 1.41
N GLU A 25 7.36 -16.71 0.67
CA GLU A 25 7.07 -15.29 0.41
C GLU A 25 6.22 -14.74 1.56
N ILE A 26 6.72 -13.68 2.21
CA ILE A 26 6.05 -12.99 3.31
C ILE A 26 5.45 -11.71 2.79
N LEU A 27 4.15 -11.54 2.99
CA LEU A 27 3.42 -10.34 2.66
C LEU A 27 3.79 -9.22 3.65
N LEU A 28 4.06 -8.04 3.11
CA LEU A 28 4.34 -6.83 3.86
C LEU A 28 3.26 -5.79 3.59
N LEU A 29 2.72 -5.20 4.64
CA LEU A 29 1.67 -4.21 4.60
C LEU A 29 2.18 -2.87 5.14
N LEU A 30 2.26 -1.86 4.28
CA LEU A 30 2.60 -0.51 4.70
C LEU A 30 1.33 0.20 5.14
N ARG A 31 1.22 0.49 6.44
CA ARG A 31 0.06 1.19 6.99
C ARG A 31 0.41 2.57 7.49
N GLN A 32 -0.54 3.48 7.36
CA GLN A 32 -0.51 4.79 8.00
C GLN A 32 -1.16 4.67 9.38
N LEU A 33 -0.38 4.97 10.42
CA LEU A 33 -0.82 4.93 11.81
C LEU A 33 -1.28 6.31 12.29
N SER A 34 -0.66 7.37 11.75
CA SER A 34 -1.02 8.76 11.94
C SER A 34 -0.57 9.58 10.71
N PRO A 35 -0.94 10.87 10.58
CA PRO A 35 -0.53 11.70 9.43
C PRO A 35 0.98 11.73 9.16
N ALA A 36 1.81 11.54 10.19
CA ALA A 36 3.26 11.56 10.09
C ALA A 36 3.91 10.24 10.54
N GLU A 37 3.15 9.13 10.55
CA GLU A 37 3.68 7.82 10.92
C GLU A 37 3.21 6.73 9.96
N PHE A 38 4.17 6.17 9.24
CA PHE A 38 4.00 5.05 8.33
C PHE A 38 4.85 3.89 8.81
N ARG A 39 4.30 2.68 8.85
CA ARG A 39 5.00 1.49 9.34
C ARG A 39 4.66 0.26 8.53
N TRP A 40 5.68 -0.57 8.28
CA TRP A 40 5.51 -1.88 7.67
C TRP A 40 5.13 -2.94 8.71
N PHE A 41 4.19 -3.79 8.35
CA PHE A 41 3.76 -4.96 9.09
C PHE A 41 4.04 -6.21 8.27
N GLU A 42 4.54 -7.26 8.90
CA GLU A 42 4.56 -8.60 8.33
C GLU A 42 3.22 -9.26 8.54
N ASP A 43 2.62 -9.74 7.45
CA ASP A 43 1.44 -10.59 7.52
C ASP A 43 1.89 -12.06 7.40
N ARG A 44 1.71 -12.80 8.50
CA ARG A 44 1.85 -14.25 8.52
C ARG A 44 0.48 -14.85 8.83
N SER A 45 -0.12 -15.44 7.81
CA SER A 45 -1.40 -16.15 7.92
C SER A 45 -2.55 -15.29 8.49
N GLY A 46 -2.60 -14.01 8.12
CA GLY A 46 -3.61 -13.05 8.56
C GLY A 46 -3.25 -12.30 9.84
N VAL A 47 -2.13 -12.64 10.48
CA VAL A 47 -1.66 -11.96 11.70
C VAL A 47 -0.60 -10.93 11.33
N GLU A 48 -0.91 -9.66 11.58
CA GLU A 48 -0.04 -8.53 11.30
C GLU A 48 0.88 -8.23 12.47
N THR A 49 2.19 -8.41 12.26
CA THR A 49 3.22 -8.08 13.26
C THR A 49 3.98 -6.85 12.80
N ALA A 50 4.05 -5.82 13.65
CA ALA A 50 4.79 -4.60 13.34
C ALA A 50 6.29 -4.90 13.16
N THR A 51 6.88 -4.32 12.12
CA THR A 51 8.34 -4.32 11.94
C THR A 51 8.95 -3.05 12.51
N ASP A 52 10.28 -3.02 12.62
CA ASP A 52 11.03 -1.82 13.01
C ASP A 52 11.12 -0.78 11.88
N VAL A 53 10.63 -1.10 10.68
CA VAL A 53 10.66 -0.19 9.53
C VAL A 53 9.49 0.78 9.59
N SER A 54 9.78 2.00 10.02
CA SER A 54 8.85 3.12 10.02
C SER A 54 9.48 4.38 9.43
N ALA A 55 8.64 5.34 9.06
CA ALA A 55 9.07 6.63 8.54
C ALA A 55 7.98 7.70 8.70
N LYS A 56 8.35 8.95 8.42
CA LYS A 56 7.41 10.09 8.47
C LYS A 56 6.60 10.26 7.19
N THR A 57 7.10 9.75 6.08
CA THR A 57 6.41 9.75 4.78
C THR A 57 6.34 8.35 4.19
N LYS A 58 5.38 8.13 3.28
CA LYS A 58 5.23 6.85 2.59
C LYS A 58 6.41 6.53 1.67
N GLU A 59 7.00 7.54 1.02
CA GLU A 59 8.18 7.39 0.17
C GLU A 59 9.39 6.93 0.98
N GLU A 60 9.62 7.58 2.13
CA GLU A 60 10.70 7.23 3.05
C GLU A 60 10.48 5.82 3.63
N ALA A 61 9.24 5.45 3.99
CA ALA A 61 8.94 4.11 4.48
C ALA A 61 9.24 3.02 3.44
N ILE A 62 8.91 3.26 2.17
CA ILE A 62 9.21 2.32 1.07
C ILE A 62 10.73 2.21 0.87
N GLU A 63 11.44 3.34 0.90
CA GLU A 63 12.90 3.35 0.72
C GLU A 63 13.63 2.69 1.90
N ASN A 64 13.18 2.91 3.13
CA ASN A 64 13.72 2.24 4.31
C ASN A 64 13.49 0.72 4.24
N ALA A 65 12.32 0.27 3.77
CA ALA A 65 12.06 -1.16 3.54
C ALA A 65 13.01 -1.76 2.50
N ARG A 66 13.29 -1.07 1.39
CA ARG A 66 14.27 -1.55 0.39
C ARG A 66 15.66 -1.75 1.00
N LYS A 67 16.08 -0.86 1.89
CA LYS A 67 17.38 -0.94 2.58
C LYS A 67 17.41 -2.09 3.58
N VAL A 68 16.42 -2.16 4.47
CA VAL A 68 16.36 -3.16 5.55
C VAL A 68 16.15 -4.57 5.01
N PHE A 69 15.28 -4.75 4.02
CA PHE A 69 14.95 -6.05 3.44
C PHE A 69 15.72 -6.36 2.16
N LYS A 70 16.82 -5.65 1.88
CA LYS A 70 17.61 -5.80 0.64
C LYS A 70 18.05 -7.25 0.38
N LEU A 71 18.53 -7.93 1.43
CA LEU A 71 19.00 -9.32 1.34
C LEU A 71 17.86 -10.34 1.29
N ALA A 72 16.62 -9.92 1.53
CA ALA A 72 15.43 -10.75 1.53
C ALA A 72 14.62 -10.63 0.23
N SER A 73 15.26 -10.29 -0.90
CA SER A 73 14.61 -10.14 -2.22
C SER A 73 13.35 -9.26 -2.19
N PHE A 74 13.40 -8.16 -1.43
CA PHE A 74 12.23 -7.29 -1.28
C PHE A 74 11.74 -6.74 -2.62
N ARG A 75 10.43 -6.84 -2.85
CA ARG A 75 9.73 -6.29 -4.02
C ARG A 75 8.43 -5.63 -3.60
N THR A 76 8.06 -4.53 -4.25
CA THR A 76 6.73 -3.92 -4.06
C THR A 76 5.71 -4.53 -5.03
N LEU A 77 4.45 -4.56 -4.62
CA LEU A 77 3.35 -5.01 -5.48
C LEU A 77 3.11 -3.99 -6.59
N LYS A 78 3.10 -4.46 -7.85
CA LYS A 78 2.81 -3.60 -9.01
C LYS A 78 1.31 -3.29 -9.07
N CYS A 79 0.92 -2.06 -8.71
CA CYS A 79 -0.48 -1.64 -8.65
C CYS A 79 -0.96 -0.91 -9.92
N GLY A 80 -0.10 -0.76 -10.93
CA GLY A 80 -0.40 -0.04 -12.18
C GLY A 80 0.25 1.33 -12.24
N PHE A 81 -0.18 2.15 -13.20
CA PHE A 81 0.30 3.51 -13.41
C PHE A 81 -0.81 4.52 -13.10
N ARG A 82 -0.50 5.48 -12.25
CA ARG A 82 -1.34 6.63 -11.90
C ARG A 82 -1.09 7.77 -12.88
N TYR A 83 -2.16 8.37 -13.37
CA TYR A 83 -2.17 9.54 -14.23
C TYR A 83 -2.97 10.65 -13.56
N THR A 84 -2.52 11.89 -13.71
CA THR A 84 -3.18 13.11 -13.22
C THR A 84 -3.96 13.79 -14.34
N LEU A 85 -5.12 14.35 -14.03
CA LEU A 85 -6.00 15.07 -14.97
C LEU A 85 -5.93 16.60 -14.78
N PRO A 86 -6.02 17.39 -15.87
CA PRO A 86 -5.97 16.94 -17.27
C PRO A 86 -4.61 16.29 -17.58
N GLU A 87 -4.60 15.29 -18.45
CA GLU A 87 -3.39 14.49 -18.73
C GLU A 87 -2.25 15.41 -19.17
N ARG A 88 -1.22 15.50 -18.32
CA ARG A 88 0.01 16.27 -18.61
C ARG A 88 1.21 15.38 -18.87
N ASP A 89 1.17 14.14 -18.39
CA ASP A 89 2.30 13.21 -18.40
C ASP A 89 1.97 11.96 -19.23
N GLU A 90 2.73 11.73 -20.31
CA GLU A 90 2.54 10.61 -21.24
C GLU A 90 2.84 9.23 -20.63
N HIS A 91 3.60 9.17 -19.53
CA HIS A 91 4.15 7.92 -19.00
C HIS A 91 3.53 7.42 -17.69
N GLY A 92 2.79 8.27 -16.97
CA GLY A 92 2.23 7.93 -15.66
C GLY A 92 3.29 7.64 -14.59
N MET A 93 2.88 7.56 -13.33
CA MET A 93 3.73 7.21 -12.19
C MET A 93 3.32 5.87 -11.58
N ASN A 94 4.22 5.14 -10.93
CA ASN A 94 3.83 3.92 -10.21
C ASN A 94 2.75 4.23 -9.17
N ALA A 95 1.60 3.56 -9.27
CA ALA A 95 0.51 3.72 -8.30
C ALA A 95 0.83 2.97 -7.01
N LEU A 96 0.43 3.55 -5.88
CA LEU A 96 0.36 2.87 -4.60
C LEU A 96 -0.93 2.04 -4.49
N PHE A 97 -1.03 1.19 -3.47
CA PHE A 97 -2.14 0.25 -3.36
C PHE A 97 -3.46 0.99 -3.06
N PHE A 98 -3.41 1.99 -2.17
CA PHE A 98 -4.57 2.81 -1.85
C PHE A 98 -5.08 3.59 -3.07
N GLN A 99 -4.18 4.03 -3.96
CA GLN A 99 -4.52 4.76 -5.19
C GLN A 99 -5.20 3.86 -6.20
N MET A 100 -4.70 2.63 -6.37
CA MET A 100 -5.36 1.61 -7.17
C MET A 100 -6.75 1.29 -6.63
N LYS A 101 -6.88 1.10 -5.31
CA LYS A 101 -8.17 0.89 -4.62
C LYS A 101 -9.13 2.04 -4.89
N ALA A 102 -8.69 3.29 -4.70
CA ALA A 102 -9.50 4.48 -4.93
C ALA A 102 -10.02 4.53 -6.38
N SER A 103 -9.14 4.34 -7.35
CA SER A 103 -9.52 4.30 -8.77
C SER A 103 -10.52 3.17 -9.07
N LEU A 104 -10.34 1.96 -8.54
CA LEU A 104 -11.27 0.84 -8.75
C LEU A 104 -12.65 1.04 -8.12
N LEU A 105 -12.73 1.76 -7.00
CA LEU A 105 -13.98 2.00 -6.28
C LEU A 105 -14.73 3.22 -6.82
N SER A 106 -14.07 4.10 -7.57
CA SER A 106 -14.70 5.23 -8.23
C SER A 106 -15.58 4.79 -9.41
N PRO A 107 -16.81 5.33 -9.57
CA PRO A 107 -17.75 4.93 -10.62
C PRO A 107 -17.21 5.00 -12.06
N ASN A 108 -16.31 5.94 -12.33
CA ASN A 108 -15.70 6.17 -13.64
C ASN A 108 -14.18 5.93 -13.64
N GLY A 109 -13.64 5.32 -12.59
CA GLY A 109 -12.19 5.13 -12.44
C GLY A 109 -11.41 6.35 -11.94
N ILE A 110 -12.05 7.52 -11.82
CA ILE A 110 -11.41 8.79 -11.45
C ILE A 110 -11.63 9.07 -9.96
N TYR A 111 -10.56 9.37 -9.23
CA TYR A 111 -10.60 9.78 -7.82
C TYR A 111 -9.85 11.09 -7.63
N PHE A 112 -10.20 11.85 -6.60
CA PHE A 112 -9.45 13.06 -6.23
C PHE A 112 -8.29 12.68 -5.30
N ASP A 113 -7.06 12.98 -5.69
CA ASP A 113 -5.86 12.80 -4.86
C ASP A 113 -5.64 14.07 -4.03
N GLU A 114 -6.02 14.03 -2.75
CA GLU A 114 -5.96 15.19 -1.86
C GLU A 114 -4.54 15.72 -1.66
N GLU A 115 -3.52 14.87 -1.75
CA GLU A 115 -2.13 15.29 -1.59
C GLU A 115 -1.63 16.10 -2.78
N MET A 116 -2.10 15.77 -3.99
CA MET A 116 -1.73 16.49 -5.21
C MET A 116 -2.71 17.62 -5.55
N GLY A 117 -3.94 17.58 -5.02
CA GLY A 117 -5.01 18.52 -5.37
C GLY A 117 -5.54 18.32 -6.79
N HIS A 118 -5.44 17.10 -7.34
CA HIS A 118 -5.80 16.79 -8.72
C HIS A 118 -6.68 15.54 -8.81
N ASN A 119 -7.52 15.48 -9.85
CA ASN A 119 -8.19 14.23 -10.23
C ASN A 119 -7.17 13.27 -10.85
N CYS A 120 -7.24 12.01 -10.47
CA CYS A 120 -6.32 10.96 -10.86
C CYS A 120 -7.08 9.70 -11.27
N PHE A 121 -6.46 8.86 -12.08
CA PHE A 121 -6.92 7.50 -12.36
C PHE A 121 -5.74 6.54 -12.45
N VAL A 122 -5.99 5.24 -12.34
CA VAL A 122 -4.94 4.21 -12.44
C VAL A 122 -5.25 3.26 -13.60
N GLN A 123 -4.26 2.97 -14.43
CA GLN A 123 -4.35 1.97 -15.51
C GLN A 123 -3.32 0.84 -15.33
N ASN A 124 -3.43 -0.21 -16.14
CA ASN A 124 -2.49 -1.34 -16.19
C ASN A 124 -2.26 -2.03 -14.82
N MET A 125 -3.31 -2.08 -14.00
CA MET A 125 -3.29 -2.74 -12.70
C MET A 125 -3.05 -4.25 -12.87
N SER A 126 -2.09 -4.80 -12.13
CA SER A 126 -1.79 -6.23 -12.21
C SER A 126 -2.93 -7.09 -11.68
N LEU A 127 -3.05 -8.31 -12.22
CA LEU A 127 -4.02 -9.28 -11.71
C LEU A 127 -3.72 -9.68 -10.25
N GLU A 128 -2.44 -9.75 -9.88
CA GLU A 128 -1.98 -9.99 -8.50
C GLU A 128 -2.57 -8.94 -7.55
N ALA A 129 -2.48 -7.65 -7.91
CA ALA A 129 -2.98 -6.57 -7.06
C ALA A 129 -4.51 -6.57 -6.93
N LYS A 130 -5.24 -6.84 -8.02
CA LYS A 130 -6.71 -6.96 -7.97
C LYS A 130 -7.18 -8.13 -7.11
N LYS A 131 -6.51 -9.29 -7.21
CA LYS A 131 -6.77 -10.46 -6.37
C LYS A 131 -6.53 -10.15 -4.90
N LEU A 132 -5.40 -9.50 -4.58
CA LEU A 132 -5.09 -9.13 -3.20
C LEU A 132 -6.11 -8.13 -2.64
N LEU A 133 -6.54 -7.13 -3.41
CA LEU A 133 -7.58 -6.20 -2.98
C LEU A 133 -8.88 -6.93 -2.65
N THR A 134 -9.29 -7.87 -3.50
CA THR A 134 -10.50 -8.66 -3.27
C THR A 134 -10.38 -9.51 -2.01
N GLN A 135 -9.22 -10.10 -1.77
CA GLN A 135 -8.94 -10.90 -0.58
C GLN A 135 -9.00 -10.03 0.69
N LEU A 136 -8.22 -8.95 0.75
CA LEU A 136 -8.16 -8.07 1.93
C LEU A 136 -9.51 -7.41 2.24
N ASN A 137 -10.32 -7.13 1.20
CA ASN A 137 -11.68 -6.62 1.39
C ASN A 137 -12.59 -7.67 2.06
N LYS A 138 -12.53 -8.93 1.63
CA LYS A 138 -13.30 -10.03 2.24
C LYS A 138 -12.88 -10.28 3.70
N GLU A 139 -11.61 -10.06 4.01
CA GLU A 139 -11.05 -10.22 5.35
C GLU A 139 -11.28 -8.98 6.25
N ASN A 140 -11.86 -7.88 5.74
CA ASN A 140 -12.03 -6.60 6.44
C ASN A 140 -10.72 -5.96 6.93
N ARG A 141 -9.67 -5.96 6.10
CA ARG A 141 -8.31 -5.51 6.46
C ARG A 141 -7.83 -4.24 5.71
N LEU A 142 -8.75 -3.56 5.03
CA LEU A 142 -8.50 -2.41 4.14
C LEU A 142 -8.66 -1.04 4.78
#